data_AF-A0AAV1Z6I4-F1
#
_entry.id   AF-A0AAV1Z6I4-F1
#
_cell.length_a   1.000
_cell.length_b   1.000
_cell.length_c   1.000
_cell.angle_alpha   90.00
_cell.angle_beta   90.00
_cell.angle_gamma   90.00
#
_symmetry.space_group_name_H-M   'P 1'
#
loop_
_entity.id
_entity.type
_entity.pdbx_description
1 polymer ?
#
loop_
_entity_poly.entity_id
_entity_poly.type
_entity_poly.pdbx_seq_one_letter_code
_entity_poly.pdbx_strand_id
1 'polypeptide(L)'
;MTVTMPSETAVNSFKNLIHLCNKNHILNIKRIANHATTLQYGPLGCHLKRNIFNEWFCSLLNNTDINLFPIEITNPRKRSFLLQRTSDKNSNNLLQDVIGNYFDIHTKFGCNLPFGLAVYGPCINKNLSSNKSSDTIELNMLNDLESWTRLSVTFFCPTKKSLNWFHHWSKQRYLWWRKYSSIPSKFSMSEVSKTQSNHQHLSLLHEYPWRKDQLETITLHDNKVFEELWEKYHIDNEIGTVSQDLMPSVITCETELDLAVMAYLSNSFSVKRRDGENKNVFHLHYKLAPYKVSLAVEETDTENLKKLKDVISHLTKELKQTGVDIIPESDLKSNETIKTTFERCDEMGIPYIIVLNENSLQTGIAGLRSRDTTLQL
;
A
#
# COMPACT_ATOMS: atom_id res chain seq x y z
N MET A 1 -0.96 -9.90 -27.92
CA MET A 1 -1.54 -10.63 -26.77
C MET A 1 -3.05 -10.65 -26.97
N THR A 2 -3.61 -11.84 -27.21
CA THR A 2 -5.05 -12.05 -27.25
C THR A 2 -5.63 -11.73 -25.87
N VAL A 3 -6.49 -10.72 -25.80
CA VAL A 3 -7.22 -10.36 -24.58
C VAL A 3 -8.23 -11.48 -24.34
N THR A 4 -7.86 -12.44 -23.50
CA THR A 4 -8.80 -13.44 -22.99
C THR A 4 -9.89 -12.72 -22.22
N MET A 5 -11.13 -12.82 -22.68
CA MET A 5 -12.28 -12.26 -21.98
C MET A 5 -12.34 -12.83 -20.55
N PRO A 6 -12.62 -12.02 -19.53
CA PRO A 6 -12.67 -12.48 -18.15
C PRO A 6 -13.82 -13.49 -18.00
N SER A 7 -13.62 -14.54 -17.21
CA SER A 7 -14.71 -15.47 -16.87
C SER A 7 -15.82 -14.72 -16.11
N GLU A 8 -17.08 -15.12 -16.32
CA GLU A 8 -18.24 -14.51 -15.64
C GLU A 8 -18.11 -14.53 -14.10
N THR A 9 -17.48 -15.58 -13.58
CA THR A 9 -17.11 -15.74 -12.17
C THR A 9 -16.15 -14.66 -11.66
N ALA A 10 -15.23 -14.19 -12.50
CA ALA A 10 -14.25 -13.17 -12.15
C ALA A 10 -14.89 -11.79 -12.06
N VAL A 11 -15.79 -11.48 -13.00
CA VAL A 11 -16.56 -10.23 -13.00
C VAL A 11 -17.46 -10.15 -11.77
N ASN A 12 -18.15 -11.25 -11.43
CA ASN A 12 -18.97 -11.31 -10.23
C ASN A 12 -18.14 -11.16 -8.94
N SER A 13 -16.94 -11.76 -8.89
CA SER A 13 -16.03 -11.60 -7.75
C SER A 13 -15.57 -10.16 -7.56
N PHE A 14 -15.24 -9.47 -8.65
CA PHE A 14 -14.91 -8.04 -8.62
C PHE A 14 -16.07 -7.17 -8.15
N LYS A 15 -17.27 -7.39 -8.69
CA LYS A 15 -18.47 -6.63 -8.30
C LYS A 15 -18.81 -6.82 -6.81
N ASN A 16 -18.69 -8.04 -6.29
CA ASN A 16 -18.90 -8.33 -4.87
C ASN A 16 -17.87 -7.61 -3.98
N LEU A 17 -16.59 -7.63 -4.38
CA LEU A 17 -15.53 -6.90 -3.68
C LEU A 17 -15.83 -5.40 -3.61
N ILE A 18 -16.13 -4.78 -4.76
CA ILE A 18 -16.43 -3.34 -4.81
C ILE A 18 -17.70 -2.99 -4.06
N HIS A 19 -18.74 -3.83 -4.13
CA HIS A 19 -19.96 -3.66 -3.36
C HIS A 19 -19.68 -3.64 -1.85
N LEU A 20 -18.88 -4.59 -1.36
CA LEU A 20 -18.49 -4.63 0.05
C LEU A 20 -17.65 -3.41 0.47
N CYS A 21 -16.70 -3.00 -0.38
CA CYS A 21 -15.90 -1.80 -0.16
C CYS A 21 -16.77 -0.54 -0.05
N ASN A 22 -17.79 -0.41 -0.90
CA ASN A 22 -18.75 0.69 -0.87
C ASN A 22 -19.63 0.64 0.37
N LYS A 23 -20.18 -0.53 0.71
CA LYS A 23 -21.02 -0.77 1.90
C LYS A 23 -20.32 -0.33 3.19
N ASN A 24 -19.03 -0.64 3.30
CA ASN A 24 -18.24 -0.37 4.51
C ASN A 24 -17.41 0.92 4.43
N HIS A 25 -17.62 1.78 3.42
CA HIS A 25 -16.86 3.02 3.24
C HIS A 25 -15.33 2.81 3.23
N ILE A 26 -14.88 1.74 2.60
CA ILE A 26 -13.45 1.47 2.38
C ILE A 26 -12.99 2.24 1.16
N LEU A 27 -13.58 1.93 0.01
CA LEU A 27 -13.18 2.46 -1.28
C LEU A 27 -14.40 2.65 -2.15
N ASN A 28 -14.55 3.86 -2.69
CA ASN A 28 -15.50 4.19 -3.72
C ASN A 28 -14.76 4.54 -5.02
N ILE A 29 -15.15 3.86 -6.09
CA ILE A 29 -14.58 4.05 -7.41
C ILE A 29 -15.54 4.88 -8.23
N LYS A 30 -15.15 6.11 -8.58
CA LYS A 30 -15.96 7.00 -9.42
C LYS A 30 -15.27 7.21 -10.76
N ARG A 31 -16.04 7.07 -11.84
CA ARG A 31 -15.60 7.41 -13.19
C ARG A 31 -16.08 8.82 -13.54
N ILE A 32 -15.17 9.66 -14.03
CA ILE A 32 -15.46 11.02 -14.47
C ILE A 32 -15.67 11.01 -15.99
N ALA A 33 -16.34 12.03 -16.54
CA ALA A 33 -16.75 12.18 -17.93
C ALA A 33 -15.64 11.99 -19.00
N ASN A 34 -14.37 11.86 -18.61
CA ASN A 34 -13.21 11.67 -19.50
C ASN A 34 -12.59 10.27 -19.37
N HIS A 35 -13.36 9.25 -18.97
CA HIS A 35 -12.89 7.89 -18.66
C HIS A 35 -11.88 7.76 -17.51
N ALA A 36 -11.50 8.89 -16.90
CA ALA A 36 -10.70 8.97 -15.68
C ALA A 36 -11.36 8.22 -14.52
N THR A 37 -10.55 7.46 -13.80
CA THR A 37 -10.96 6.80 -12.56
C THR A 37 -10.42 7.59 -11.38
N THR A 38 -11.29 7.86 -10.42
CA THR A 38 -10.92 8.40 -9.11
C THR A 38 -11.23 7.38 -8.03
N LEU A 39 -10.25 7.15 -7.17
CA LEU A 39 -10.37 6.32 -5.98
C LEU A 39 -10.60 7.24 -4.78
N GLN A 40 -11.80 7.17 -4.21
CA GLN A 40 -12.16 7.90 -3.01
C GLN A 40 -12.17 6.94 -1.83
N TYR A 41 -11.29 7.16 -0.87
CA TYR A 41 -11.21 6.35 0.35
C TYR A 41 -12.14 6.93 1.41
N GLY A 42 -12.97 6.09 2.02
CA GLY A 42 -13.66 6.43 3.25
C GLY A 42 -12.78 6.15 4.47
N PRO A 43 -13.31 6.28 5.70
CA PRO A 43 -12.50 6.18 6.92
C PRO A 43 -11.71 4.88 7.03
N LEU A 44 -12.35 3.73 6.78
CA LEU A 44 -11.67 2.42 6.81
C LEU A 44 -10.58 2.31 5.74
N GLY A 45 -10.84 2.84 4.55
CA GLY A 45 -9.88 2.88 3.46
C GLY A 45 -8.66 3.72 3.81
N CYS A 46 -8.86 4.88 4.44
CA CYS A 46 -7.78 5.73 4.90
C CYS A 46 -6.91 5.02 5.95
N HIS A 47 -7.52 4.32 6.92
CA HIS A 47 -6.78 3.51 7.89
C HIS A 47 -5.99 2.39 7.23
N LEU A 48 -6.59 1.64 6.30
CA LEU A 48 -5.89 0.59 5.53
C LEU A 48 -4.71 1.17 4.74
N LYS A 49 -4.94 2.26 4.01
CA LYS A 49 -3.93 2.95 3.20
C LYS A 49 -2.77 3.44 4.07
N ARG A 50 -3.06 4.05 5.23
CA ARG A 50 -2.07 4.45 6.24
C ARG A 50 -1.27 3.26 6.76
N ASN A 51 -1.93 2.15 7.11
CA ASN A 51 -1.27 0.98 7.67
C ASN A 51 -0.33 0.31 6.66
N ILE A 52 -0.74 0.20 5.38
CA ILE A 52 0.11 -0.31 4.30
C ILE A 52 1.33 0.60 4.11
N PHE A 53 1.12 1.91 4.06
CA PHE A 53 2.21 2.88 3.95
C PHE A 53 3.20 2.75 5.11
N ASN A 54 2.71 2.67 6.36
CA ASN A 54 3.57 2.54 7.54
C ASN A 54 4.37 1.24 7.52
N GLU A 55 3.76 0.10 7.18
CA GLU A 55 4.49 -1.18 7.09
C GLU A 55 5.48 -1.20 5.92
N TRP A 56 5.19 -0.50 4.83
CA TRP A 56 6.14 -0.29 3.74
C TRP A 56 7.33 0.56 4.23
N PHE A 57 7.05 1.72 4.82
CA PHE A 57 8.05 2.68 5.26
C PHE A 57 8.95 2.10 6.37
N CYS A 58 8.37 1.46 7.39
CA CYS A 58 9.13 0.79 8.44
C CYS A 58 9.95 -0.40 7.92
N SER A 59 9.45 -1.14 6.91
CA SER A 59 10.23 -2.24 6.33
C SER A 59 11.52 -1.77 5.64
N LEU A 60 11.52 -0.53 5.16
CA LEU A 60 12.68 0.08 4.53
C LEU A 60 13.65 0.63 5.58
N LEU A 61 13.15 1.39 6.55
CA LEU A 61 13.99 2.08 7.54
C LEU A 61 14.53 1.18 8.66
N ASN A 62 13.82 0.11 9.01
CA ASN A 62 14.28 -0.83 10.05
C ASN A 62 15.33 -1.81 9.51
N ASN A 63 15.69 -1.73 8.23
CA ASN A 63 16.75 -2.55 7.66
C ASN A 63 18.12 -2.02 8.11
N THR A 64 18.76 -2.71 9.05
CA THR A 64 20.03 -2.28 9.67
C THR A 64 21.20 -2.23 8.69
N ASP A 65 21.10 -2.93 7.56
CA ASP A 65 22.21 -3.12 6.64
C ASP A 65 22.25 -2.05 5.55
N ILE A 66 21.20 -1.24 5.43
CA ILE A 66 21.05 -0.26 4.35
C ILE A 66 20.60 1.10 4.88
N ASN A 67 21.43 2.12 4.66
CA ASN A 67 21.06 3.50 4.95
C ASN A 67 20.08 4.01 3.90
N LEU A 68 18.84 4.27 4.31
CA LEU A 68 17.80 4.87 3.47
C LEU A 68 17.35 6.22 4.04
N PHE A 69 17.33 7.25 3.20
CA PHE A 69 16.87 8.58 3.58
C PHE A 69 15.47 8.85 3.02
N PRO A 70 14.48 9.18 3.86
CA PRO A 70 13.14 9.45 3.38
C PRO A 70 13.04 10.82 2.70
N ILE A 71 12.29 10.90 1.60
CA ILE A 71 11.99 12.13 0.87
C ILE A 71 10.49 12.16 0.56
N GLU A 72 9.83 13.25 0.95
CA GLU A 72 8.42 13.48 0.64
C GLU A 72 8.26 14.46 -0.53
N ILE A 73 7.45 14.08 -1.51
CA ILE A 73 7.00 14.95 -2.60
C ILE A 73 5.71 15.61 -2.16
N THR A 74 5.71 16.93 -1.96
CA THR A 74 4.53 17.67 -1.46
C THR A 74 3.72 18.37 -2.56
N ASN A 75 4.28 18.57 -3.76
CA ASN A 75 3.60 19.27 -4.86
C ASN A 75 3.66 18.49 -6.18
N PRO A 76 2.56 17.86 -6.62
CA PRO A 76 2.53 17.10 -7.88
C PRO A 76 2.53 17.99 -9.14
N ARG A 77 2.28 19.30 -9.00
CA ARG A 77 2.23 20.26 -10.12
C ARG A 77 3.56 20.96 -10.36
N LYS A 78 4.38 21.16 -9.32
CA LYS A 78 5.76 21.63 -9.46
C LYS A 78 6.64 20.43 -9.82
N ARG A 79 7.21 20.43 -11.03
CA ARG A 79 8.21 19.45 -11.51
C ARG A 79 9.58 19.60 -10.81
N SER A 80 9.61 19.84 -9.50
CA SER A 80 10.87 20.06 -8.80
C SER A 80 10.66 19.95 -7.31
N PHE A 81 11.16 18.86 -6.72
CA PHE A 81 11.69 18.94 -5.38
C PHE A 81 13.22 18.84 -5.51
N LEU A 82 13.84 20.03 -5.47
CA LEU A 82 15.27 20.36 -5.49
C LEU A 82 15.91 20.53 -6.89
N LEU A 83 16.56 21.71 -7.03
CA LEU A 83 17.13 22.36 -8.24
C LEU A 83 16.15 22.67 -9.39
N GLN A 84 15.45 23.80 -9.25
CA GLN A 84 15.12 24.61 -10.42
C GLN A 84 16.43 25.18 -11.00
N ARG A 85 17.10 24.40 -11.85
CA ARG A 85 17.99 24.94 -12.88
C ARG A 85 17.71 24.22 -14.20
N THR A 86 17.21 25.04 -15.12
CA THR A 86 16.86 24.79 -16.53
C THR A 86 15.41 24.45 -16.85
N SER A 87 14.96 25.19 -17.86
CA SER A 87 13.64 25.43 -18.40
C SER A 87 13.16 24.35 -19.35
N ASP A 88 13.33 23.05 -19.04
CA ASP A 88 12.87 21.99 -19.93
C ASP A 88 11.55 21.38 -19.48
N LYS A 89 10.51 21.69 -20.26
CA LYS A 89 9.11 21.40 -19.98
C LYS A 89 8.68 19.98 -20.36
N ASN A 90 9.58 19.00 -20.56
CA ASN A 90 9.18 17.74 -21.21
C ASN A 90 9.63 16.41 -20.58
N SER A 91 10.41 16.33 -19.49
CA SER A 91 10.68 15.03 -18.85
C SER A 91 9.80 14.81 -17.61
N ASN A 92 9.18 13.62 -17.52
CA ASN A 92 8.40 13.12 -16.39
C ASN A 92 9.26 12.22 -15.47
N ASN A 93 10.58 12.35 -15.51
CA ASN A 93 11.48 11.34 -14.98
C ASN A 93 11.80 11.61 -13.51
N LEU A 94 10.96 11.10 -12.60
CA LEU A 94 11.20 11.08 -11.15
C LEU A 94 12.64 10.68 -10.80
N LEU A 95 13.20 9.72 -11.54
CA LEU A 95 14.58 9.26 -11.37
C LEU A 95 15.61 10.40 -11.50
N GLN A 96 15.44 11.32 -12.46
CA GLN A 96 16.37 12.45 -12.62
C GLN A 96 16.28 13.42 -11.45
N ASP A 97 15.05 13.72 -10.99
CA ASP A 97 14.82 14.58 -9.82
C ASP A 97 15.44 13.99 -8.55
N VAL A 98 15.31 12.66 -8.38
CA VAL A 98 15.86 11.95 -7.21
C VAL A 98 17.38 11.83 -7.27
N ILE A 99 17.96 11.60 -8.46
CA ILE A 99 19.42 11.58 -8.63
C ILE A 99 20.02 12.96 -8.36
N GLY A 100 19.34 14.06 -8.67
CA GLY A 100 19.78 15.40 -8.29
C GLY A 100 20.06 15.56 -6.78
N ASN A 101 19.34 14.81 -5.93
CA ASN A 101 19.53 14.80 -4.48
C ASN A 101 20.70 13.93 -4.00
N TYR A 102 21.26 13.08 -4.87
CA TYR A 102 22.39 12.21 -4.52
C TYR A 102 23.58 13.03 -4.01
N PHE A 103 24.00 14.06 -4.74
CA PHE A 103 25.18 14.85 -4.39
C PHE A 103 25.00 15.62 -3.10
N ASP A 104 23.83 16.21 -2.90
CA ASP A 104 23.48 16.92 -1.67
C ASP A 104 23.52 16.00 -0.46
N ILE A 105 22.99 14.77 -0.59
CA ILE A 105 22.95 13.82 0.52
C ILE A 105 24.34 13.24 0.78
N HIS A 106 25.06 12.86 -0.27
CA HIS A 106 26.42 12.36 -0.17
C HIS A 106 27.35 13.39 0.51
N THR A 107 27.29 14.66 0.09
CA THR A 107 28.15 15.73 0.64
C THR A 107 27.74 16.15 2.05
N LYS A 108 26.45 16.35 2.33
CA LYS A 108 25.98 16.86 3.63
C LYS A 108 25.97 15.80 4.73
N PHE A 109 25.66 14.55 4.39
CA PHE A 109 25.57 13.45 5.37
C PHE A 109 26.79 12.53 5.37
N GLY A 110 27.75 12.72 4.45
CA GLY A 110 28.97 11.91 4.38
C GLY A 110 28.69 10.42 4.08
N CYS A 111 27.59 10.15 3.37
CA CYS A 111 27.12 8.79 3.12
C CYS A 111 27.97 8.10 2.06
N ASN A 112 28.69 7.06 2.46
CA ASN A 112 29.38 6.18 1.51
C ASN A 112 28.40 5.20 0.86
N LEU A 113 28.71 4.80 -0.38
CA LEU A 113 27.97 3.74 -1.04
C LEU A 113 28.11 2.41 -0.26
N PRO A 114 27.04 1.60 -0.14
CA PRO A 114 25.72 1.83 -0.71
C PRO A 114 24.75 2.56 0.24
N PHE A 115 23.87 3.38 -0.33
CA PHE A 115 22.77 4.04 0.38
C PHE A 115 21.60 4.25 -0.58
N GLY A 116 20.44 4.66 -0.09
CA GLY A 116 19.30 4.95 -0.96
C GLY A 116 18.35 6.00 -0.42
N LEU A 117 17.34 6.31 -1.21
CA LEU A 117 16.32 7.31 -0.97
C LEU A 117 14.95 6.65 -1.05
N ALA A 118 14.16 6.78 0.00
CA ALA A 118 12.79 6.31 0.04
C ALA A 118 11.86 7.49 -0.25
N VAL A 119 11.32 7.53 -1.47
CA VAL A 119 10.53 8.65 -1.99
C VAL A 119 9.06 8.29 -1.98
N TYR A 120 8.21 9.17 -1.44
CA TYR A 120 6.76 9.00 -1.52
C TYR A 120 6.05 10.33 -1.78
N GLY A 121 4.86 10.27 -2.39
CA GLY A 121 4.01 11.44 -2.54
C GLY A 121 2.93 11.30 -3.62
N PRO A 122 2.05 12.29 -3.75
CA PRO A 122 0.98 12.29 -4.72
C PRO A 122 1.53 12.50 -6.14
N CYS A 123 0.90 11.85 -7.10
CA CYS A 123 1.15 11.95 -8.53
C CYS A 123 -0.18 12.21 -9.25
N ILE A 124 -0.12 12.90 -10.39
CA ILE A 124 -1.28 13.22 -11.22
C ILE A 124 -0.98 12.78 -12.65
N ASN A 125 -1.92 12.08 -13.28
CA ASN A 125 -1.79 11.69 -14.68
C ASN A 125 -2.29 12.86 -15.55
N LYS A 126 -1.38 13.44 -16.32
CA LYS A 126 -1.67 14.57 -17.22
C LYS A 126 -2.17 14.14 -18.60
N ASN A 127 -2.14 12.83 -18.90
CA ASN A 127 -2.35 12.27 -20.23
C ASN A 127 -3.74 11.63 -20.42
N LEU A 128 -4.73 11.95 -19.57
CA LEU A 128 -6.08 11.37 -19.66
C LEU A 128 -6.92 11.86 -20.87
N SER A 129 -6.33 12.58 -21.83
CA SER A 129 -7.06 13.21 -22.95
C SER A 129 -7.05 12.43 -24.27
N SER A 130 -6.75 11.13 -24.32
CA SER A 130 -6.75 10.38 -25.59
C SER A 130 -7.82 9.30 -25.64
N ASN A 131 -8.77 9.49 -26.55
CA ASN A 131 -9.81 8.57 -27.03
C ASN A 131 -9.44 7.08 -26.90
N LYS A 132 -10.03 6.39 -25.92
CA LYS A 132 -10.13 4.92 -25.95
C LYS A 132 -11.60 4.53 -25.81
N SER A 133 -12.23 4.31 -26.96
CA SER A 133 -13.48 3.57 -27.07
C SER A 133 -13.18 2.08 -26.95
N SER A 134 -13.53 1.43 -25.85
CA SER A 134 -13.66 -0.04 -25.82
C SER A 134 -14.41 -0.47 -24.56
N ASP A 135 -15.51 -1.19 -24.76
CA ASP A 135 -16.47 -1.72 -23.78
C ASP A 135 -15.92 -2.81 -22.83
N THR A 136 -14.61 -2.87 -22.59
CA THR A 136 -13.95 -3.75 -21.58
C THR A 136 -13.54 -2.96 -20.33
N ILE A 137 -14.43 -2.08 -19.92
CA ILE A 137 -14.19 -0.88 -19.11
C ILE A 137 -13.88 -1.14 -17.63
N GLU A 138 -14.47 -2.17 -17.00
CA GLU A 138 -14.41 -2.33 -15.54
C GLU A 138 -13.04 -2.84 -15.04
N LEU A 139 -12.18 -3.37 -15.91
CA LEU A 139 -10.95 -4.07 -15.48
C LEU A 139 -9.66 -3.29 -15.70
N ASN A 140 -9.70 -2.20 -16.47
CA ASN A 140 -8.55 -1.30 -16.69
C ASN A 140 -8.51 -0.11 -15.74
N MET A 141 -9.40 -0.06 -14.75
CA MET A 141 -9.61 1.08 -13.83
C MET A 141 -8.34 1.55 -13.11
N LEU A 142 -7.42 0.62 -12.81
CA LEU A 142 -6.16 0.91 -12.14
C LEU A 142 -5.15 1.64 -13.05
N ASN A 143 -5.29 1.51 -14.37
CA ASN A 143 -4.38 2.14 -15.34
C ASN A 143 -4.79 3.58 -15.66
N ASP A 144 -6.06 3.94 -15.41
CA ASP A 144 -6.66 5.22 -15.78
C ASP A 144 -6.90 6.14 -14.55
N LEU A 145 -6.07 6.01 -13.52
CA LEU A 145 -6.16 6.83 -12.31
C LEU A 145 -5.79 8.29 -12.58
N GLU A 146 -6.66 9.22 -12.15
CA GLU A 146 -6.37 10.66 -12.24
C GLU A 146 -5.23 11.07 -11.30
N SER A 147 -5.24 10.52 -10.08
CA SER A 147 -4.21 10.74 -9.08
C SER A 147 -3.96 9.47 -8.27
N TRP A 148 -2.73 9.29 -7.84
CA TRP A 148 -2.28 8.16 -7.01
C TRP A 148 -1.16 8.61 -6.08
N THR A 149 -0.85 7.81 -5.08
CA THR A 149 0.33 8.01 -4.23
C THR A 149 1.43 7.05 -4.67
N ARG A 150 2.54 7.60 -5.15
CA ARG A 150 3.72 6.82 -5.54
C ARG A 150 4.57 6.50 -4.32
N LEU A 151 5.11 5.28 -4.31
CA LEU A 151 6.13 4.81 -3.38
C LEU A 151 7.31 4.33 -4.21
N SER A 152 8.50 4.89 -3.98
CA SER A 152 9.70 4.57 -4.73
C SER A 152 10.89 4.43 -3.78
N VAL A 153 11.77 3.48 -4.08
CA VAL A 153 13.10 3.37 -3.48
C VAL A 153 14.12 3.54 -4.58
N THR A 154 15.00 4.52 -4.45
CA THR A 154 16.14 4.71 -5.35
C THR A 154 17.41 4.41 -4.58
N PHE A 155 18.08 3.32 -4.94
CA PHE A 155 19.23 2.79 -4.22
C PHE A 155 20.50 2.91 -5.06
N PHE A 156 21.51 3.54 -4.50
CA PHE A 156 22.81 3.77 -5.11
C PHE A 156 23.81 2.74 -4.60
N CYS A 157 24.49 2.06 -5.52
CA CYS A 157 25.42 1.00 -5.15
C CYS A 157 26.64 0.94 -6.07
N PRO A 158 27.76 0.35 -5.59
CA PRO A 158 28.93 0.15 -6.43
C PRO A 158 28.61 -0.75 -7.63
N THR A 159 29.03 -0.33 -8.83
CA THR A 159 28.76 -1.03 -10.10
C THR A 159 29.15 -2.51 -10.07
N LYS A 160 30.26 -2.86 -9.40
CA LYS A 160 30.73 -4.25 -9.26
C LYS A 160 29.75 -5.15 -8.49
N LYS A 161 28.91 -4.58 -7.61
CA LYS A 161 27.94 -5.32 -6.78
C LYS A 161 26.49 -5.07 -7.20
N SER A 162 26.24 -4.36 -8.30
CA SER A 162 24.90 -3.92 -8.70
C SER A 162 23.93 -5.08 -8.93
N LEU A 163 24.38 -6.16 -9.59
CA LEU A 163 23.56 -7.36 -9.80
C LEU A 163 23.18 -8.07 -8.49
N ASN A 164 24.10 -8.15 -7.53
CA ASN A 164 23.83 -8.75 -6.23
C ASN A 164 22.78 -7.94 -5.47
N TRP A 165 22.89 -6.62 -5.51
CA TRP A 165 21.91 -5.72 -4.91
C TRP A 165 20.56 -5.76 -5.63
N PHE A 166 20.55 -5.88 -6.96
CA PHE A 166 19.33 -6.03 -7.74
C PHE A 166 18.57 -7.28 -7.30
N HIS A 167 19.24 -8.44 -7.23
CA HIS A 167 18.63 -9.67 -6.73
C HIS A 167 18.18 -9.57 -5.27
N HIS A 168 18.97 -8.91 -4.41
CA HIS A 168 18.60 -8.66 -3.03
C HIS A 168 17.29 -7.87 -2.95
N TRP A 169 17.19 -6.73 -3.65
CA TRP A 169 15.98 -5.91 -3.68
C TRP A 169 14.80 -6.66 -4.28
N SER A 170 14.97 -7.38 -5.39
CA SER A 170 13.91 -8.22 -5.97
C SER A 170 13.35 -9.21 -4.96
N LYS A 171 14.22 -9.91 -4.23
CA LYS A 171 13.80 -10.87 -3.20
C LYS A 171 13.14 -10.18 -2.00
N GLN A 172 13.72 -9.11 -1.48
CA GLN A 172 13.18 -8.38 -0.32
C GLN A 172 11.78 -7.83 -0.61
N ARG A 173 11.60 -7.17 -1.75
CA ARG A 173 10.29 -6.63 -2.16
C ARG A 173 9.28 -7.75 -2.41
N TYR A 174 9.68 -8.84 -3.05
CA TYR A 174 8.82 -10.02 -3.23
C TYR A 174 8.35 -10.62 -1.90
N LEU A 175 9.25 -10.78 -0.93
CA LEU A 175 8.91 -11.28 0.40
C LEU A 175 8.00 -10.32 1.17
N TRP A 176 8.22 -9.00 1.04
CA TRP A 176 7.39 -7.99 1.69
C TRP A 176 5.91 -8.10 1.27
N TRP A 177 5.63 -8.22 -0.03
CA TRP A 177 4.25 -8.40 -0.51
C TRP A 177 3.59 -9.68 -0.01
N ARG A 178 4.36 -10.76 0.09
CA ARG A 178 3.86 -12.07 0.57
C ARG A 178 3.61 -12.11 2.07
N LYS A 179 4.39 -11.35 2.85
CA LYS A 179 4.33 -11.34 4.32
C LYS A 179 2.95 -10.96 4.86
N TYR A 180 2.29 -10.00 4.23
CA TYR A 180 0.99 -9.48 4.69
C TYR A 180 -0.20 -10.04 3.93
N SER A 181 0.04 -11.01 3.04
CA SER A 181 -0.97 -11.62 2.19
C SER A 181 -1.66 -12.79 2.89
N SER A 182 -2.97 -12.92 2.71
CA SER A 182 -3.75 -14.09 3.12
C SER A 182 -3.47 -15.28 2.20
N ILE A 183 -3.16 -15.02 0.92
CA ILE A 183 -2.87 -16.03 -0.11
C ILE A 183 -1.54 -15.68 -0.82
N PRO A 184 -0.38 -16.00 -0.23
CA PRO A 184 0.92 -15.59 -0.75
C PRO A 184 1.29 -16.14 -2.13
N SER A 185 0.60 -17.17 -2.61
CA SER A 185 0.80 -17.77 -3.95
C SER A 185 0.29 -16.87 -5.08
N LYS A 186 -0.57 -15.88 -4.78
CA LYS A 186 -1.07 -14.90 -5.76
C LYS A 186 -0.04 -13.84 -6.17
N PHE A 187 1.12 -13.83 -5.51
CA PHE A 187 2.24 -12.95 -5.84
C PHE A 187 3.33 -13.74 -6.58
N SER A 188 3.76 -13.22 -7.73
CA SER A 188 4.78 -13.84 -8.57
C SER A 188 5.73 -12.78 -9.14
N MET A 189 6.83 -13.25 -9.73
CA MET A 189 7.88 -12.42 -10.28
C MET A 189 8.04 -12.76 -11.76
N SER A 190 8.19 -11.75 -12.62
CA SER A 190 8.47 -11.97 -14.04
C SER A 190 9.91 -12.44 -14.26
N GLU A 191 10.18 -12.96 -15.45
CA GLU A 191 11.56 -13.12 -15.92
C GLU A 191 12.25 -11.77 -16.04
N VAL A 192 13.59 -11.77 -15.95
CA VAL A 192 14.40 -10.56 -16.04
C VAL A 192 14.42 -10.09 -17.49
N SER A 193 13.74 -8.97 -17.69
CA SER A 193 13.77 -8.09 -18.84
C SER A 193 15.15 -7.51 -19.13
N LYS A 194 15.73 -7.60 -20.34
CA LYS A 194 16.91 -6.80 -20.72
C LYS A 194 16.55 -5.84 -21.84
N THR A 195 16.71 -4.54 -21.63
CA THR A 195 16.53 -3.53 -22.68
C THR A 195 17.82 -3.32 -23.46
N GLN A 196 17.72 -2.66 -24.63
CA GLN A 196 18.86 -2.34 -25.50
C GLN A 196 19.95 -1.49 -24.81
N SER A 197 19.62 -0.83 -23.69
CA SER A 197 20.52 -0.01 -22.87
C SER A 197 21.12 -0.76 -21.67
N ASN A 198 21.15 -2.10 -21.69
CA ASN A 198 21.61 -2.96 -20.58
C ASN A 198 20.83 -2.82 -19.26
N HIS A 199 19.70 -2.12 -19.24
CA HIS A 199 18.86 -2.11 -18.04
C HIS A 199 18.23 -3.47 -17.82
N GLN A 200 18.36 -3.98 -16.61
CA GLN A 200 17.62 -5.16 -16.17
C GLN A 200 16.37 -4.71 -15.46
N HIS A 201 15.22 -5.23 -15.88
CA HIS A 201 13.95 -4.93 -15.24
C HIS A 201 13.21 -6.20 -14.87
N LEU A 202 12.45 -6.09 -13.79
CA LEU A 202 11.69 -7.18 -13.23
C LEU A 202 10.40 -6.62 -12.64
N SER A 203 9.29 -7.28 -12.98
CA SER A 203 7.97 -6.87 -12.51
C SER A 203 7.46 -7.88 -11.49
N LEU A 204 7.09 -7.38 -10.31
CA LEU A 204 6.30 -8.13 -9.35
C LEU A 204 4.83 -8.05 -9.77
N LEU A 205 4.18 -9.21 -9.82
CA LEU A 205 2.84 -9.37 -10.37
C LEU A 205 1.90 -9.89 -9.28
N HIS A 206 0.68 -9.35 -9.24
CA HIS A 206 -0.41 -9.86 -8.43
C HIS A 206 -1.51 -10.46 -9.33
N GLU A 207 -1.98 -11.64 -8.95
CA GLU A 207 -3.12 -12.30 -9.61
C GLU A 207 -4.43 -11.86 -8.92
N TYR A 208 -5.07 -10.85 -9.48
CA TYR A 208 -6.43 -10.46 -9.10
C TYR A 208 -7.44 -11.50 -9.59
N PRO A 209 -8.65 -11.56 -9.00
CA PRO A 209 -9.71 -12.47 -9.46
C PRO A 209 -10.03 -12.36 -10.96
N TRP A 210 -9.77 -11.20 -11.58
CA TRP A 210 -10.07 -10.91 -12.98
C TRP A 210 -8.88 -10.86 -13.92
N ARG A 211 -7.67 -10.56 -13.43
CA ARG A 211 -6.47 -10.50 -14.26
C ARG A 211 -5.20 -10.62 -13.42
N LYS A 212 -4.12 -11.01 -14.07
CA LYS A 212 -2.78 -10.82 -13.53
C LYS A 212 -2.27 -9.44 -13.95
N ASP A 213 -1.77 -8.67 -13.01
CA ASP A 213 -1.31 -7.30 -13.28
C ASP A 213 -0.02 -6.97 -12.53
N GLN A 214 0.68 -5.94 -13.01
CA GLN A 214 1.89 -5.44 -12.40
C GLN A 214 1.58 -4.66 -11.12
N LEU A 215 2.36 -4.92 -10.08
CA LEU A 215 2.22 -4.30 -8.77
C LEU A 215 3.42 -3.42 -8.42
N GLU A 216 4.63 -3.88 -8.71
CA GLU A 216 5.87 -3.15 -8.43
C GLU A 216 6.89 -3.45 -9.52
N THR A 217 7.62 -2.43 -9.96
CA THR A 217 8.70 -2.55 -10.94
C THR A 217 10.03 -2.36 -10.25
N ILE A 218 10.98 -3.25 -10.55
CA ILE A 218 12.34 -3.17 -10.05
C ILE A 218 13.27 -3.08 -11.25
N THR A 219 14.04 -2.00 -11.32
CA THR A 219 14.91 -1.71 -12.47
C THR A 219 16.32 -1.43 -11.98
N LEU A 220 17.31 -2.08 -12.61
CA LEU A 220 18.72 -1.73 -12.51
C LEU A 220 19.09 -0.83 -13.68
N HIS A 221 19.44 0.41 -13.35
CA HIS A 221 19.96 1.41 -14.27
C HIS A 221 21.49 1.39 -14.24
N ASP A 222 22.08 1.53 -15.41
CA ASP A 222 23.53 1.59 -15.56
C ASP A 222 24.08 2.95 -15.09
N ASN A 223 25.39 3.04 -14.89
CA ASN A 223 26.09 4.25 -14.47
C ASN A 223 25.92 5.43 -15.44
N LYS A 224 25.54 5.18 -16.71
CA LYS A 224 25.30 6.22 -17.72
C LYS A 224 24.25 7.26 -17.33
N VAL A 225 23.23 6.85 -16.56
CA VAL A 225 22.21 7.79 -16.05
C VAL A 225 22.84 8.82 -15.10
N PHE A 226 23.92 8.42 -14.41
CA PHE A 226 24.72 9.29 -13.57
C PHE A 226 25.68 10.16 -14.38
N GLU A 227 26.25 9.66 -15.48
CA GLU A 227 27.17 10.41 -16.35
C GLU A 227 26.54 11.71 -16.85
N GLU A 228 25.35 11.62 -17.46
CA GLU A 228 24.64 12.78 -18.03
C GLU A 228 24.28 13.84 -16.97
N LEU A 229 23.86 13.39 -15.78
CA LEU A 229 23.48 14.29 -14.68
C LEU A 229 24.70 14.88 -13.98
N TRP A 230 25.79 14.13 -13.92
CA TRP A 230 27.03 14.57 -13.32
C TRP A 230 27.69 15.67 -14.13
N GLU A 231 27.75 15.56 -15.46
CA GLU A 231 28.27 16.64 -16.32
C GLU A 231 27.57 17.96 -16.01
N LYS A 232 26.24 17.92 -15.85
CA LYS A 232 25.45 19.10 -15.48
C LYS A 232 25.76 19.61 -14.06
N TYR A 233 25.91 18.72 -13.07
CA TYR A 233 26.21 19.11 -11.69
C TYR A 233 27.65 19.63 -11.52
N HIS A 234 28.60 19.09 -12.28
CA HIS A 234 30.00 19.52 -12.31
C HIS A 234 30.16 20.95 -12.77
N ILE A 235 29.52 21.29 -13.90
CA ILE A 235 29.55 22.63 -14.50
C ILE A 235 29.05 23.67 -13.49
N ASP A 236 28.03 23.33 -12.71
CA ASP A 236 27.39 24.24 -11.78
C ASP A 236 28.15 24.45 -10.45
N ASN A 237 29.07 23.55 -10.08
CA ASN A 237 29.71 23.53 -8.74
C ASN A 237 31.25 23.49 -8.75
N GLU A 238 31.91 23.57 -9.91
CA GLU A 238 33.39 23.64 -10.06
C GLU A 238 34.18 22.51 -9.35
N ILE A 239 33.56 21.32 -9.20
CA ILE A 239 34.19 20.16 -8.56
C ILE A 239 35.25 19.57 -9.52
N GLY A 240 36.43 19.18 -9.02
CA GLY A 240 37.52 18.59 -9.83
C GLY A 240 37.25 17.15 -10.33
N THR A 241 38.20 16.53 -11.04
CA THR A 241 38.03 15.20 -11.65
C THR A 241 37.59 14.09 -10.68
N VAL A 242 36.61 13.31 -11.10
CA VAL A 242 35.98 12.27 -10.28
C VAL A 242 36.72 10.94 -10.30
N SER A 243 36.86 10.33 -9.12
CA SER A 243 37.17 8.91 -8.98
C SER A 243 36.00 8.07 -9.50
N GLN A 244 36.27 7.06 -10.34
CA GLN A 244 35.26 6.07 -10.80
C GLN A 244 34.44 5.43 -9.67
N ASP A 245 34.93 5.47 -8.42
CA ASP A 245 34.22 4.98 -7.24
C ASP A 245 33.00 5.83 -6.83
N LEU A 246 32.86 7.05 -7.36
CA LEU A 246 31.74 7.97 -7.08
C LEU A 246 30.55 7.82 -8.05
N MET A 247 30.68 7.00 -9.09
CA MET A 247 29.63 6.78 -10.10
C MET A 247 28.87 5.47 -9.82
N PRO A 248 27.75 5.52 -9.07
CA PRO A 248 27.01 4.33 -8.71
C PRO A 248 26.16 3.80 -9.86
N SER A 249 25.87 2.50 -9.81
CA SER A 249 24.66 1.98 -10.46
C SER A 249 23.44 2.28 -9.58
N VAL A 250 22.28 2.43 -10.22
CA VAL A 250 21.04 2.80 -9.53
C VAL A 250 20.02 1.69 -9.64
N ILE A 251 19.42 1.29 -8.51
CA ILE A 251 18.30 0.35 -8.48
C ILE A 251 17.06 1.12 -8.04
N THR A 252 16.00 1.06 -8.83
CA THR A 252 14.71 1.67 -8.49
C THR A 252 13.68 0.58 -8.21
N CYS A 253 12.95 0.68 -7.10
CA CYS A 253 11.76 -0.12 -6.80
C CYS A 253 10.56 0.82 -6.75
N GLU A 254 9.61 0.68 -7.68
CA GLU A 254 8.52 1.62 -7.87
C GLU A 254 7.16 0.93 -7.80
N THR A 255 6.28 1.44 -6.94
CA THR A 255 4.91 0.96 -6.79
C THR A 255 3.96 2.12 -6.49
N GLU A 256 2.67 1.82 -6.49
CA GLU A 256 1.61 2.76 -6.19
C GLU A 256 0.85 2.26 -4.97
N LEU A 257 0.68 3.13 -3.98
CA LEU A 257 0.01 2.76 -2.74
C LEU A 257 -1.46 2.38 -2.99
N ASP A 258 -2.10 2.99 -3.98
CA ASP A 258 -3.49 2.68 -4.35
C ASP A 258 -3.61 1.27 -4.98
N LEU A 259 -2.63 0.85 -5.80
CA LEU A 259 -2.50 -0.53 -6.27
C LEU A 259 -2.29 -1.50 -5.10
N ALA A 260 -1.44 -1.11 -4.13
CA ALA A 260 -1.20 -1.92 -2.92
C ALA A 260 -2.50 -2.19 -2.15
N VAL A 261 -3.32 -1.17 -1.95
CA VAL A 261 -4.62 -1.29 -1.28
C VAL A 261 -5.52 -2.27 -2.04
N MET A 262 -5.61 -2.15 -3.35
CA MET A 262 -6.43 -3.05 -4.17
C MET A 262 -5.92 -4.48 -4.19
N ALA A 263 -4.60 -4.68 -4.22
CA ALA A 263 -4.00 -6.00 -4.11
C ALA A 263 -4.36 -6.68 -2.78
N TYR A 264 -4.19 -5.99 -1.64
CA TYR A 264 -4.51 -6.59 -0.34
C TYR A 264 -6.01 -6.76 -0.10
N LEU A 265 -6.87 -5.87 -0.60
CA LEU A 265 -8.33 -6.04 -0.53
C LEU A 265 -8.79 -7.26 -1.33
N SER A 266 -8.33 -7.39 -2.58
CA SER A 266 -8.69 -8.53 -3.42
C SER A 266 -8.10 -9.85 -2.93
N ASN A 267 -6.89 -9.83 -2.34
CA ASN A 267 -6.23 -11.02 -1.79
C ASN A 267 -6.89 -11.53 -0.50
N SER A 268 -7.48 -10.63 0.29
CA SER A 268 -8.09 -10.96 1.59
C SER A 268 -9.59 -11.25 1.53
N PHE A 269 -10.28 -10.87 0.45
CA PHE A 269 -11.71 -11.08 0.30
C PHE A 269 -12.07 -12.55 0.12
N SER A 270 -13.02 -13.03 0.91
CA SER A 270 -13.59 -14.37 0.78
C SER A 270 -15.08 -14.39 1.10
N VAL A 271 -15.79 -15.36 0.53
CA VAL A 271 -17.20 -15.65 0.83
C VAL A 271 -17.25 -16.99 1.55
N LYS A 272 -17.60 -16.99 2.85
CA LYS A 272 -17.76 -18.21 3.65
C LYS A 272 -19.24 -18.56 3.77
N ARG A 273 -19.60 -19.82 3.55
CA ARG A 273 -20.94 -20.32 3.94
C ARG A 273 -20.97 -20.59 5.44
N ARG A 274 -21.87 -19.94 6.16
CA ARG A 274 -22.20 -20.22 7.58
C ARG A 274 -23.71 -20.28 7.72
N ASP A 275 -24.22 -21.32 8.37
CA ASP A 275 -25.66 -21.51 8.61
C ASP A 275 -26.54 -21.48 7.35
N GLY A 276 -25.99 -21.91 6.21
CA GLY A 276 -26.68 -21.86 4.91
C GLY A 276 -26.58 -20.51 4.18
N GLU A 277 -26.03 -19.48 4.81
CA GLU A 277 -25.88 -18.13 4.25
C GLU A 277 -24.44 -17.84 3.80
N ASN A 278 -24.29 -17.09 2.71
CA ASN A 278 -23.01 -16.58 2.26
C ASN A 278 -22.63 -15.32 3.04
N LYS A 279 -21.54 -15.37 3.79
CA LYS A 279 -21.01 -14.24 4.57
C LYS A 279 -19.69 -13.77 4.00
N ASN A 280 -19.61 -12.47 3.74
CA ASN A 280 -18.41 -11.83 3.22
C ASN A 280 -17.43 -11.54 4.36
N VAL A 281 -16.14 -11.79 4.13
CA VAL A 281 -15.09 -11.56 5.14
C VAL A 281 -13.83 -11.04 4.47
N PHE A 282 -13.18 -10.04 5.09
CA PHE A 282 -11.81 -9.63 4.75
C PHE A 282 -10.80 -10.24 5.72
N HIS A 283 -10.00 -11.18 5.25
CA HIS A 283 -8.90 -11.79 6.01
C HIS A 283 -7.61 -10.94 6.00
N LEU A 284 -7.73 -9.63 6.23
CA LEU A 284 -6.57 -8.74 6.27
C LEU A 284 -5.61 -9.15 7.38
N HIS A 285 -4.31 -9.11 7.10
CA HIS A 285 -3.29 -9.30 8.13
C HIS A 285 -3.48 -8.26 9.25
N TYR A 286 -3.30 -8.65 10.52
CA TYR A 286 -3.63 -7.80 11.68
C TYR A 286 -2.92 -6.42 11.62
N LYS A 287 -1.68 -6.36 11.15
CA LYS A 287 -0.95 -5.10 10.91
C LYS A 287 -1.61 -4.18 9.87
N LEU A 288 -2.26 -4.74 8.84
CA LEU A 288 -2.92 -3.97 7.79
C LEU A 288 -4.37 -3.62 8.11
N ALA A 289 -5.07 -4.45 8.90
CA ALA A 289 -6.48 -4.25 9.26
C ALA A 289 -6.77 -2.80 9.70
N PRO A 290 -7.83 -2.13 9.20
CA PRO A 290 -8.11 -0.73 9.49
C PRO A 290 -8.18 -0.43 10.99
N TYR A 291 -8.97 -1.24 11.69
CA TYR A 291 -9.04 -1.32 13.14
C TYR A 291 -8.57 -2.69 13.59
N LYS A 292 -7.91 -2.75 14.75
CA LYS A 292 -7.35 -3.97 15.33
C LYS A 292 -8.35 -4.67 16.23
N VAL A 293 -9.18 -3.89 16.90
CA VAL A 293 -10.14 -4.37 17.89
C VAL A 293 -11.48 -3.67 17.68
N SER A 294 -12.55 -4.41 17.94
CA SER A 294 -13.91 -3.90 18.13
C SER A 294 -14.45 -4.33 19.49
N LEU A 295 -15.54 -3.72 19.93
CA LEU A 295 -16.26 -4.07 21.15
C LEU A 295 -17.67 -4.56 20.78
N ALA A 296 -18.17 -5.52 21.54
CA ALA A 296 -19.54 -5.99 21.44
C ALA A 296 -20.10 -6.24 22.84
N VAL A 297 -21.39 -6.01 23.01
CA VAL A 297 -22.11 -6.24 24.26
C VAL A 297 -23.17 -7.30 24.02
N GLU A 298 -23.24 -8.30 24.88
CA GLU A 298 -24.35 -9.26 24.90
C GLU A 298 -25.64 -8.58 25.36
N GLU A 299 -26.78 -9.11 24.93
CA GLU A 299 -28.09 -8.56 25.30
C GLU A 299 -28.27 -8.58 26.83
N THR A 300 -28.61 -7.41 27.39
CA THR A 300 -28.70 -7.20 28.83
C THR A 300 -29.74 -6.10 29.13
N ASP A 301 -30.11 -5.95 30.40
CA ASP A 301 -31.04 -4.93 30.84
C ASP A 301 -30.46 -3.50 30.71
N THR A 302 -31.34 -2.50 30.83
CA THR A 302 -30.95 -1.09 30.62
C THR A 302 -29.97 -0.56 31.67
N GLU A 303 -29.93 -1.17 32.86
CA GLU A 303 -29.04 -0.73 33.94
C GLU A 303 -27.62 -1.26 33.74
N ASN A 304 -27.48 -2.56 33.47
CA ASN A 304 -26.19 -3.17 33.17
C ASN A 304 -25.61 -2.64 31.86
N LEU A 305 -26.46 -2.37 30.85
CA LEU A 305 -26.01 -1.73 29.61
C LEU A 305 -25.34 -0.36 29.86
N LYS A 306 -25.83 0.44 30.81
CA LYS A 306 -25.19 1.71 31.17
C LYS A 306 -23.82 1.49 31.80
N LYS A 307 -23.72 0.55 32.76
CA LYS A 307 -22.45 0.19 33.41
C LYS A 307 -21.43 -0.35 32.39
N LEU A 308 -21.87 -1.18 31.44
CA LEU A 308 -21.03 -1.72 30.38
C LEU A 308 -20.55 -0.63 29.40
N LYS A 309 -21.38 0.38 29.12
CA LYS A 309 -20.95 1.54 28.31
C LYS A 309 -19.85 2.33 28.99
N ASP A 310 -19.90 2.51 30.30
CA ASP A 310 -18.82 3.16 31.04
C ASP A 310 -17.51 2.36 30.94
N VAL A 311 -17.59 1.02 31.05
CA VAL A 311 -16.44 0.12 30.85
C VAL A 311 -15.89 0.22 29.42
N ILE A 312 -16.77 0.24 28.41
CA ILE A 312 -16.40 0.41 27.00
C ILE A 312 -15.66 1.71 26.77
N SER A 313 -16.16 2.81 27.33
CA SER A 313 -15.55 4.13 27.17
C SER A 313 -14.13 4.15 27.78
N HIS A 314 -13.98 3.55 28.96
CA HIS A 314 -12.70 3.42 29.63
C HIS A 314 -11.72 2.55 28.82
N LEU A 315 -12.13 1.35 28.43
CA LEU A 315 -11.31 0.42 27.66
C LEU A 315 -10.91 1.00 26.30
N THR A 316 -11.84 1.68 25.63
CA THR A 316 -11.57 2.38 24.36
C THR A 316 -10.49 3.44 24.53
N LYS A 317 -10.54 4.20 25.63
CA LYS A 317 -9.54 5.23 25.94
C LYS A 317 -8.17 4.61 26.20
N GLU A 318 -8.10 3.56 27.03
CA GLU A 318 -6.84 2.87 27.34
C GLU A 318 -6.21 2.28 26.08
N LEU A 319 -6.98 1.54 25.28
CA LEU A 319 -6.48 0.94 24.03
C LEU A 319 -5.96 2.01 23.05
N LYS A 320 -6.68 3.13 22.90
CA LYS A 320 -6.21 4.26 22.07
C LYS A 320 -4.91 4.85 22.60
N GLN A 321 -4.75 4.99 23.92
CA GLN A 321 -3.52 5.51 24.54
C GLN A 321 -2.32 4.59 24.30
N THR A 322 -2.53 3.28 24.17
CA THR A 322 -1.47 2.33 23.79
C THR A 322 -1.16 2.29 22.29
N GLY A 323 -1.86 3.08 21.46
CA GLY A 323 -1.68 3.12 20.02
C GLY A 323 -2.45 2.03 19.25
N VAL A 324 -3.39 1.34 19.90
CA VAL A 324 -4.27 0.36 19.23
C VAL A 324 -5.44 1.08 18.58
N ASP A 325 -5.55 0.98 17.25
CA ASP A 325 -6.72 1.48 16.54
C ASP A 325 -7.94 0.60 16.88
N ILE A 326 -8.83 1.13 17.70
CA ILE A 326 -10.14 0.55 18.04
C ILE A 326 -11.25 1.33 17.37
N ILE A 327 -12.30 0.63 16.94
CA ILE A 327 -13.49 1.26 16.36
C ILE A 327 -14.10 2.28 17.35
N PRO A 328 -14.56 3.45 16.88
CA PRO A 328 -15.21 4.42 17.76
C PRO A 328 -16.46 3.86 18.46
N GLU A 329 -16.68 4.25 19.71
CA GLU A 329 -17.87 3.86 20.49
C GLU A 329 -19.19 4.28 19.81
N SER A 330 -19.17 5.38 19.04
CA SER A 330 -20.32 5.85 18.26
C SER A 330 -20.80 4.86 17.19
N ASP A 331 -19.95 3.92 16.77
CA ASP A 331 -20.32 2.86 15.82
C ASP A 331 -21.01 1.67 16.49
N LEU A 332 -21.14 1.66 17.83
CA LEU A 332 -21.97 0.70 18.55
C LEU A 332 -23.43 1.13 18.43
N LYS A 333 -24.14 0.56 17.45
CA LYS A 333 -25.56 0.82 17.25
C LYS A 333 -26.34 0.23 18.43
N SER A 334 -27.18 1.03 19.07
CA SER A 334 -27.95 0.63 20.26
C SER A 334 -28.90 -0.55 20.05
N ASN A 335 -29.23 -0.87 18.80
CA ASN A 335 -30.18 -1.91 18.42
C ASN A 335 -29.52 -3.03 17.58
N GLU A 336 -28.19 -3.08 17.47
CA GLU A 336 -27.51 -4.21 16.82
C GLU A 336 -27.46 -5.42 17.77
N THR A 337 -27.79 -6.60 17.25
CA THR A 337 -27.47 -7.85 17.95
C THR A 337 -25.95 -8.08 17.96
N ILE A 338 -25.48 -8.92 18.87
CA ILE A 338 -24.06 -9.32 18.89
C ILE A 338 -23.64 -10.02 17.58
N LYS A 339 -24.53 -10.82 16.98
CA LYS A 339 -24.28 -11.52 15.70
C LYS A 339 -24.08 -10.55 14.54
N THR A 340 -24.94 -9.54 14.44
CA THR A 340 -24.80 -8.48 13.42
C THR A 340 -23.50 -7.69 13.59
N THR A 341 -23.08 -7.46 14.84
CA THR A 341 -21.80 -6.80 15.13
C THR A 341 -20.62 -7.67 14.67
N PHE A 342 -20.67 -8.98 14.92
CA PHE A 342 -19.63 -9.91 14.45
C PHE A 342 -19.52 -9.94 12.93
N GLU A 343 -20.64 -9.98 12.23
CA GLU A 343 -20.68 -9.98 10.76
C GLU A 343 -20.10 -8.68 10.21
N ARG A 344 -20.51 -7.54 10.75
CA ARG A 344 -19.96 -6.24 10.36
C ARG A 344 -18.46 -6.16 10.60
N CYS A 345 -17.95 -6.64 11.73
CA CYS A 345 -16.52 -6.66 12.01
C CYS A 345 -15.74 -7.60 11.07
N ASP A 346 -16.31 -8.77 10.76
CA ASP A 346 -15.75 -9.71 9.78
C ASP A 346 -15.68 -9.07 8.37
N GLU A 347 -16.74 -8.35 7.97
CA GLU A 347 -16.83 -7.59 6.71
C GLU A 347 -15.93 -6.35 6.65
N MET A 348 -15.52 -5.79 7.79
CA MET A 348 -14.55 -4.68 7.90
C MET A 348 -13.11 -5.18 8.03
N GLY A 349 -12.92 -6.50 8.20
CA GLY A 349 -11.62 -7.13 8.37
C GLY A 349 -10.97 -6.90 9.74
N ILE A 350 -11.75 -6.60 10.78
CA ILE A 350 -11.26 -6.40 12.14
C ILE A 350 -10.87 -7.77 12.72
N PRO A 351 -9.64 -7.98 13.21
CA PRO A 351 -9.18 -9.30 13.61
C PRO A 351 -9.74 -9.79 14.96
N TYR A 352 -10.01 -8.88 15.91
CA TYR A 352 -10.48 -9.24 17.24
C TYR A 352 -11.69 -8.42 17.69
N ILE A 353 -12.59 -9.05 18.44
CA ILE A 353 -13.75 -8.40 19.05
C ILE A 353 -13.76 -8.77 20.53
N ILE A 354 -13.72 -7.77 21.39
CA ILE A 354 -13.87 -7.95 22.83
C ILE A 354 -15.38 -7.99 23.14
N VAL A 355 -15.83 -9.06 23.79
CA VAL A 355 -17.23 -9.31 24.13
C VAL A 355 -17.43 -9.07 25.62
N LEU A 356 -18.35 -8.18 25.96
CA LEU A 356 -18.69 -7.84 27.33
C LEU A 356 -20.11 -8.25 27.66
N ASN A 357 -20.31 -8.80 28.86
CA ASN A 357 -21.61 -9.19 29.36
C ASN A 357 -21.75 -8.88 30.85
N GLU A 358 -22.89 -9.24 31.45
CA GLU A 358 -23.14 -9.00 32.88
C GLU A 358 -22.09 -9.66 33.78
N ASN A 359 -21.61 -10.84 33.40
CA ASN A 359 -20.57 -11.54 34.14
C ASN A 359 -19.23 -10.78 34.07
N SER A 360 -18.95 -10.04 33.00
CA SER A 360 -17.78 -9.15 32.91
C SER A 360 -17.81 -8.05 33.97
N LEU A 361 -18.99 -7.53 34.34
CA LEU A 361 -19.11 -6.53 35.42
C LEU A 361 -18.80 -7.12 36.81
N GLN A 362 -19.10 -8.41 37.01
CA GLN A 362 -18.91 -9.09 38.30
C GLN A 362 -17.50 -9.64 38.46
N THR A 363 -16.93 -10.21 37.39
CA THR A 363 -15.65 -10.94 37.42
C THR A 363 -14.47 -10.14 36.89
N GLY A 364 -14.72 -9.06 36.12
CA GLY A 364 -13.69 -8.34 35.39
C GLY A 364 -13.14 -9.08 34.17
N ILE A 365 -13.73 -10.23 33.79
CA ILE A 365 -13.27 -11.04 32.66
C ILE A 365 -14.11 -10.69 31.42
N ALA A 366 -13.44 -10.29 30.34
CA ALA A 366 -14.04 -10.05 29.04
C ALA A 366 -13.80 -11.24 28.10
N GLY A 367 -14.78 -11.53 27.25
CA GLY A 367 -14.62 -12.52 26.18
C GLY A 367 -13.82 -11.95 25.01
N LEU A 368 -13.18 -12.82 24.23
CA LEU A 368 -12.44 -12.44 23.03
C LEU A 368 -12.81 -13.33 21.85
N ARG A 369 -13.36 -12.73 20.79
CA ARG A 369 -13.65 -13.41 19.53
C ARG A 369 -12.58 -13.09 18.48
N SER A 370 -12.06 -14.14 17.83
CA SER A 370 -11.19 -14.00 16.66
C SER A 370 -11.97 -14.09 15.35
N ARG A 371 -11.71 -13.19 14.39
CA ARG A 371 -12.24 -13.24 13.03
C ARG A 371 -11.88 -14.53 12.28
N ASP A 372 -10.64 -14.98 12.45
CA ASP A 372 -10.08 -16.05 11.62
C ASP A 372 -10.54 -17.44 12.08
N THR A 373 -10.57 -17.69 13.39
CA THR A 373 -11.05 -18.96 13.96
C THR A 373 -12.54 -18.95 14.27
N THR A 374 -13.17 -17.78 14.37
CA THR A 374 -14.56 -17.58 14.82
C THR A 374 -14.85 -18.04 16.25
N LEU A 375 -13.83 -18.49 16.99
CA LEU A 375 -13.95 -18.89 18.39
C LEU A 375 -14.05 -17.66 19.29
N GLN A 376 -14.90 -17.76 20.31
CA GLN A 376 -15.02 -16.85 21.44
C GLN A 376 -14.45 -17.57 22.66
N LEU A 377 -13.43 -16.98 23.29
CA LEU A 377 -12.82 -17.44 24.54
C LEU A 377 -13.29 -16.60 25.71
#